data_AF-A0A655BKB8-F1
#
_entry.id   AF-A0A655BKB8-F1
#
_cell.length_a   1.000
_cell.length_b   1.000
_cell.length_c   1.000
_cell.angle_alpha   90.00
_cell.angle_beta   90.00
_cell.angle_gamma   90.00
#
_symmetry.space_group_name_H-M   'P 1'
#
loop_
_entity.id
_entity.type
_entity.pdbx_description
1 polymer ?
#
loop_
_entity_poly.entity_id
_entity_poly.type
_entity_poly.pdbx_seq_one_letter_code
_entity_poly.pdbx_strand_id
1 'polypeptide(L)'
;MPGTYQGAEAGASFDYGDAGALSFSYMWTNEYKAPWHTEMDKFYQADKKTNVDYLHSIGAKYDFKNDLVLEAAFGQSEGYVDQYFAKASYKFDLGGNPFTTSYQFYGARDKVDDRSVNDIYDGTAWLQALTFGYKVAEVVDLRLEGTWVKADGQQGYFLQRMTPTYASSNGRLDIWWDNRSDFNANGEKAVFFGAMYDLKNWNLPGWAVGASYVYAWDAKPATWQSNPDAYYDKNRTIEESSYSLDAVYTLQEGRAKGTMFKLHFTEYDNHSNIPSWGGGYGNIFQDERDVKFIVIAPFTIF
;
A
#
# COMPACT_ATOMS: atom_id res chain seq x y z
N MET A 1 -10.92 -13.03 -1.78
CA MET A 1 -10.07 -13.87 -0.91
C MET A 1 -8.80 -13.10 -0.59
N PRO A 2 -8.12 -13.29 0.55
CA PRO A 2 -6.81 -12.68 0.75
C PRO A 2 -5.77 -13.28 -0.21
N GLY A 3 -4.73 -12.50 -0.54
CA GLY A 3 -3.54 -13.04 -1.20
C GLY A 3 -2.88 -14.07 -0.27
N THR A 4 -2.40 -15.18 -0.83
CA THR A 4 -1.89 -16.30 -0.02
C THR A 4 -0.58 -16.82 -0.58
N TYR A 5 0.40 -17.03 0.29
CA TYR A 5 1.67 -17.67 -0.05
C TYR A 5 1.68 -19.14 0.34
N GLN A 6 2.28 -20.00 -0.49
CA GLN A 6 2.67 -21.35 -0.10
C GLN A 6 4.12 -21.31 0.39
N GLY A 7 4.39 -21.85 1.58
CA GLY A 7 5.73 -21.82 2.14
C GLY A 7 5.79 -22.19 3.61
N ALA A 8 6.83 -21.70 4.27
CA ALA A 8 7.07 -21.87 5.69
C ALA A 8 7.34 -20.51 6.34
N GLU A 9 6.85 -20.35 7.57
CA GLU A 9 7.12 -19.20 8.41
C GLU A 9 7.59 -19.69 9.78
N ALA A 10 8.60 -19.02 10.32
CA ALA A 10 9.06 -19.21 11.69
C ALA A 10 9.38 -17.85 12.31
N GLY A 11 9.02 -17.67 13.58
CA GLY A 11 9.28 -16.44 14.30
C GLY A 11 9.29 -16.66 15.80
N ALA A 12 9.74 -15.65 16.53
CA ALA A 12 9.68 -15.64 17.98
C ALA A 12 9.40 -14.23 18.50
N SER A 13 8.88 -14.18 19.72
CA SER A 13 8.64 -12.96 20.47
C SER A 13 9.26 -13.09 21.86
N PHE A 14 10.06 -12.11 22.25
CA PHE A 14 10.72 -12.02 23.54
C PHE A 14 10.23 -10.76 24.25
N ASP A 15 9.58 -10.94 25.39
CA ASP A 15 9.13 -9.85 26.25
C ASP A 15 10.17 -9.64 27.37
N TYR A 16 10.73 -8.43 27.45
CA TYR A 16 11.73 -8.03 28.45
C TYR A 16 11.12 -7.18 29.58
N GLY A 17 9.82 -7.29 29.83
CA GLY A 17 9.12 -6.46 30.80
C GLY A 17 9.11 -5.01 30.34
N ASP A 18 9.44 -4.09 31.24
CA ASP A 18 9.43 -2.64 30.97
C ASP A 18 10.47 -2.20 29.94
N ALA A 19 11.49 -3.03 29.66
CA ALA A 19 12.51 -2.70 28.67
C ALA A 19 11.98 -2.77 27.23
N GLY A 20 10.88 -3.49 26.97
CA GLY A 20 10.26 -3.63 25.66
C GLY A 20 10.03 -5.08 25.23
N ALA A 21 9.56 -5.27 24.01
CA ALA A 21 9.35 -6.58 23.40
C ALA A 21 9.95 -6.64 21.99
N LEU A 22 10.80 -7.64 21.74
CA LEU A 22 11.37 -7.92 20.43
C LEU A 22 10.63 -9.09 19.78
N SER A 23 10.07 -8.86 18.61
CA SER A 23 9.51 -9.91 17.75
C SER A 23 10.25 -9.96 16.42
N PHE A 24 10.51 -11.16 15.91
CA PHE A 24 11.02 -11.35 14.56
C PHE A 24 10.30 -12.50 13.86
N SER A 25 10.25 -12.44 12.54
CA SER A 25 9.72 -13.51 11.69
C SER A 25 10.62 -13.68 10.46
N TYR A 26 10.74 -14.92 10.00
CA TYR A 26 11.31 -15.31 8.74
C TYR A 26 10.27 -16.10 7.96
N MET A 27 10.09 -15.73 6.70
CA MET A 27 9.25 -16.46 5.74
C MET A 27 10.09 -16.92 4.55
N TRP A 28 9.77 -18.10 4.04
CA TRP A 28 10.22 -18.60 2.74
C TRP A 28 9.00 -19.09 1.97
N THR A 29 8.94 -18.82 0.67
CA THR A 29 7.80 -19.17 -0.18
C THR A 29 8.23 -19.48 -1.62
N ASN A 30 7.50 -20.36 -2.28
CA ASN A 30 7.73 -20.79 -3.66
C ASN A 30 6.56 -20.48 -4.63
N GLU A 31 5.38 -20.15 -4.10
CA GLU A 31 4.21 -19.82 -4.91
C GLU A 31 3.31 -18.79 -4.21
N TYR A 32 2.56 -18.03 -5.00
CA TYR A 32 1.59 -17.04 -4.52
C TYR A 32 0.27 -17.14 -5.29
N LYS A 33 -0.84 -16.99 -4.57
CA LYS A 33 -2.17 -16.84 -5.16
C LYS A 33 -2.71 -15.46 -4.87
N ALA A 34 -2.99 -14.69 -5.92
CA ALA A 34 -3.65 -13.39 -5.81
C ALA A 34 -5.12 -13.51 -5.34
N PRO A 35 -5.69 -12.47 -4.70
CA PRO A 35 -7.07 -12.43 -4.23
C PRO A 35 -8.17 -12.85 -5.22
N TRP A 36 -7.92 -12.66 -6.52
CA TRP A 36 -8.81 -12.91 -7.65
C TRP A 36 -8.46 -14.19 -8.44
N HIS A 37 -7.43 -14.94 -8.01
CA HIS A 37 -7.05 -16.22 -8.62
C HIS A 37 -7.59 -17.40 -7.79
N THR A 38 -7.83 -18.52 -8.47
CA THR A 38 -8.26 -19.78 -7.85
C THR A 38 -7.10 -20.72 -7.57
N GLU A 39 -5.99 -20.59 -8.30
CA GLU A 39 -4.82 -21.46 -8.26
C GLU A 39 -3.58 -20.69 -7.79
N MET A 40 -2.55 -21.42 -7.38
CA MET A 40 -1.25 -20.85 -7.00
C MET A 40 -0.43 -20.58 -8.27
N ASP A 41 0.21 -19.42 -8.33
CA ASP A 41 1.12 -19.02 -9.41
C ASP A 41 2.57 -19.10 -8.97
N LYS A 42 3.43 -19.43 -9.93
CA LYS A 42 4.89 -19.34 -9.78
C LYS A 42 5.37 -17.89 -9.94
N PHE A 43 6.57 -17.64 -9.44
CA PHE A 43 7.22 -16.35 -9.56
C PHE A 43 7.97 -16.19 -10.89
N TYR A 44 7.90 -15.00 -11.47
CA TYR A 44 8.60 -14.67 -12.72
C TYR A 44 9.20 -13.27 -12.66
N GLN A 45 10.29 -13.09 -13.39
CA GLN A 45 10.82 -11.77 -13.71
C GLN A 45 9.86 -10.99 -14.62
N ALA A 46 10.18 -9.72 -14.93
CA ALA A 46 9.31 -8.85 -15.71
C ALA A 46 8.99 -9.36 -17.14
N ASP A 47 9.86 -10.21 -17.70
CA ASP A 47 9.65 -10.87 -19.01
C ASP A 47 8.55 -11.93 -19.03
N LYS A 48 8.02 -12.31 -17.85
CA LYS A 48 7.00 -13.36 -17.65
C LYS A 48 7.42 -14.75 -18.15
N LYS A 49 8.73 -14.99 -18.29
CA LYS A 49 9.31 -16.22 -18.81
C LYS A 49 10.38 -16.78 -17.88
N THR A 50 11.25 -15.91 -17.38
CA THR A 50 12.35 -16.29 -16.49
C THR A 50 11.78 -16.52 -15.10
N ASN A 51 11.87 -17.77 -14.63
CA ASN A 51 11.34 -18.18 -13.33
C ASN A 51 12.24 -17.65 -12.20
N VAL A 52 11.60 -17.42 -11.06
CA VAL A 52 12.24 -17.17 -9.76
C VAL A 52 11.79 -18.34 -8.87
N ASP A 53 12.71 -19.12 -8.28
CA ASP A 53 12.30 -20.37 -7.62
C ASP A 53 11.66 -20.09 -6.25
N TYR A 54 12.12 -19.04 -5.56
CA TYR A 54 11.61 -18.68 -4.24
C TYR A 54 11.72 -17.19 -3.91
N LEU A 55 10.93 -16.79 -2.92
CA LEU A 55 11.07 -15.54 -2.19
C LEU A 55 11.35 -15.86 -0.72
N HIS A 56 12.08 -14.99 -0.04
CA HIS A 56 12.18 -15.03 1.41
C HIS A 56 12.16 -13.62 2.00
N SER A 57 11.79 -13.52 3.27
CA SER A 57 11.82 -12.24 3.99
C SER A 57 12.11 -12.49 5.46
N ILE A 58 12.92 -11.61 6.05
CA ILE A 58 13.17 -11.53 7.48
C ILE A 58 12.78 -10.15 7.97
N GLY A 59 12.00 -10.10 9.05
CA GLY A 59 11.55 -8.86 9.67
C GLY A 59 11.69 -8.90 11.18
N ALA A 60 11.95 -7.74 11.77
CA ALA A 60 11.97 -7.54 13.21
C ALA A 60 11.14 -6.31 13.58
N LYS A 61 10.52 -6.37 14.74
CA LYS A 61 9.81 -5.28 15.40
C LYS A 61 10.25 -5.19 16.85
N TYR A 62 10.56 -4.00 17.30
CA TYR A 62 10.77 -3.69 18.71
C TYR A 62 9.69 -2.74 19.20
N ASP A 63 8.92 -3.18 20.18
CA ASP A 63 7.95 -2.37 20.90
C ASP A 63 8.59 -1.91 22.21
N PHE A 64 8.83 -0.60 22.35
CA PHE A 64 9.46 -0.04 23.55
C PHE A 64 8.50 0.05 24.75
N LYS A 65 7.22 -0.33 24.58
CA LYS A 65 6.15 -0.21 25.60
C LYS A 65 5.92 1.21 26.14
N ASN A 66 6.37 2.20 25.38
CA ASN A 66 6.16 3.62 25.63
C ASN A 66 5.55 4.29 24.40
N ASP A 67 4.70 3.56 23.67
CA ASP A 67 4.06 3.94 22.41
C ASP A 67 4.99 4.12 21.20
N LEU A 68 6.31 3.99 21.37
CA LEU A 68 7.27 3.91 20.25
C LEU A 68 7.43 2.46 19.78
N VAL A 69 7.27 2.26 18.47
CA VAL A 69 7.53 0.98 17.81
C VAL A 69 8.46 1.20 16.62
N LEU A 70 9.50 0.39 16.53
CA LEU A 70 10.41 0.35 15.39
C LEU A 70 10.29 -0.99 14.68
N GLU A 71 10.22 -0.95 13.36
CA GLU A 71 10.13 -2.13 12.50
C GLU A 71 11.16 -2.03 11.38
N ALA A 72 11.77 -3.15 11.01
CA ALA A 72 12.60 -3.26 9.83
C ALA A 72 12.48 -4.64 9.21
N ALA A 73 12.52 -4.73 7.89
CA ALA A 73 12.54 -6.00 7.18
C ALA A 73 13.37 -5.94 5.90
N PHE A 74 13.85 -7.12 5.51
CA PHE A 74 14.51 -7.37 4.24
C PHE A 74 13.83 -8.55 3.56
N GLY A 75 13.47 -8.38 2.30
CA GLY A 75 12.94 -9.44 1.45
C GLY A 75 13.80 -9.60 0.19
N GLN A 76 13.81 -10.79 -0.37
CA GLN A 76 14.48 -11.04 -1.64
C GLN A 76 13.73 -12.10 -2.46
N SER A 77 13.58 -11.82 -3.76
CA SER A 77 13.41 -12.85 -4.78
C SER A 77 14.76 -13.41 -5.19
N GLU A 78 14.82 -14.73 -5.34
CA GLU A 78 16.02 -15.42 -5.77
C GLU A 78 16.61 -14.79 -7.03
N GLY A 79 17.86 -14.33 -6.92
CA GLY A 79 18.61 -13.78 -8.05
C GLY A 79 18.06 -12.52 -8.70
N TYR A 80 16.96 -11.91 -8.19
CA TYR A 80 16.25 -10.89 -8.94
C TYR A 80 16.07 -9.54 -8.22
N VAL A 81 15.21 -9.43 -7.21
CA VAL A 81 14.85 -8.17 -6.54
C VAL A 81 15.04 -8.29 -5.04
N ASP A 82 15.75 -7.32 -4.46
CA ASP A 82 15.81 -7.09 -3.03
C ASP A 82 14.78 -6.00 -2.64
N GLN A 83 14.08 -6.22 -1.53
CA GLN A 83 13.10 -5.30 -0.92
C GLN A 83 13.52 -4.95 0.50
N TYR A 84 13.29 -3.70 0.88
CA TYR A 84 13.68 -3.11 2.15
C TYR A 84 12.48 -2.42 2.78
N PHE A 85 12.31 -2.58 4.08
CA PHE A 85 11.28 -1.90 4.84
C PHE A 85 11.86 -1.36 6.15
N ALA A 86 11.49 -0.13 6.50
CA ALA A 86 11.70 0.41 7.83
C ALA A 86 10.50 1.26 8.23
N LYS A 87 10.12 1.20 9.51
CA LYS A 87 9.05 2.05 10.06
C LYS A 87 9.37 2.44 11.48
N ALA A 88 9.14 3.71 11.78
CA ALA A 88 9.08 4.23 13.13
C ALA A 88 7.68 4.78 13.34
N SER A 89 6.95 4.28 14.33
CA SER A 89 5.63 4.79 14.69
C SER A 89 5.59 5.17 16.15
N TYR A 90 4.89 6.27 16.44
CA TYR A 90 4.73 6.78 17.78
C TYR A 90 3.28 7.21 18.00
N LYS A 91 2.79 7.00 19.22
CA LYS A 91 1.49 7.47 19.68
C LYS A 91 1.68 8.34 20.92
N PHE A 92 0.92 9.42 21.01
CA PHE A 92 0.89 10.32 22.16
C PHE A 92 -0.43 11.08 22.20
N ASP A 93 -0.72 11.76 23.31
CA ASP A 93 -1.91 12.61 23.41
C ASP A 93 -1.60 14.05 23.02
N LEU A 94 -2.43 14.62 22.14
CA LEU A 94 -2.39 16.03 21.74
C LEU A 94 -3.72 16.67 22.12
N GLY A 95 -3.71 17.67 23.01
CA GLY A 95 -4.95 18.31 23.48
C GLY A 95 -5.94 17.33 24.14
N GLY A 96 -5.43 16.31 24.85
CA GLY A 96 -6.23 15.27 25.51
C GLY A 96 -6.84 14.22 24.58
N ASN A 97 -6.44 14.20 23.31
CA ASN A 97 -6.94 13.29 22.29
C ASN A 97 -5.79 12.43 21.71
N PRO A 98 -6.02 11.14 21.40
CA PRO A 98 -4.99 10.30 20.81
C PRO A 98 -4.52 10.81 19.46
N PHE A 99 -3.19 10.92 19.31
CA PHE A 99 -2.50 11.25 18.09
C PHE A 99 -1.52 10.12 17.74
N THR A 100 -1.54 9.65 16.50
CA THR A 100 -0.61 8.64 15.98
C THR A 100 0.18 9.20 14.82
N THR A 101 1.44 8.82 14.71
CA THR A 101 2.27 9.18 13.56
C THR A 101 3.22 8.08 13.20
N SER A 102 3.61 8.02 11.93
CA SER A 102 4.72 7.16 11.51
C SER A 102 5.52 7.77 10.37
N TYR A 103 6.82 7.48 10.36
CA TYR A 103 7.65 7.53 9.17
C TYR A 103 7.89 6.11 8.67
N GLN A 104 7.78 5.91 7.36
CA GLN A 104 7.90 4.61 6.72
C GLN A 104 8.79 4.75 5.48
N PHE A 105 9.68 3.78 5.29
CA PHE A 105 10.52 3.64 4.11
C PHE A 105 10.28 2.27 3.50
N TYR A 106 10.04 2.25 2.20
CA TYR A 106 9.95 1.08 1.36
C TYR A 106 10.98 1.24 0.25
N GLY A 107 11.84 0.24 0.04
CA GLY A 107 12.90 0.30 -0.95
C GLY A 107 12.94 -0.97 -1.79
N ALA A 108 13.27 -0.84 -3.06
CA ALA A 108 13.42 -1.95 -3.98
C ALA A 108 14.67 -1.75 -4.83
N ARG A 109 15.38 -2.84 -5.13
CA ARG A 109 16.52 -2.84 -6.03
C ARG A 109 16.59 -4.16 -6.75
N ASP A 110 16.55 -4.14 -8.07
CA ASP A 110 16.84 -5.33 -8.85
C ASP A 110 18.34 -5.55 -9.04
N LYS A 111 18.67 -6.77 -9.41
CA LYS A 111 20.03 -7.26 -9.63
C LYS A 111 20.41 -7.29 -11.11
N VAL A 112 19.48 -6.92 -11.98
CA VAL A 112 19.68 -6.84 -13.43
C VAL A 112 20.15 -5.42 -13.76
N ASP A 113 21.11 -5.29 -14.67
CA ASP A 113 21.66 -4.00 -15.12
C ASP A 113 22.15 -4.16 -16.57
N ASP A 114 21.20 -4.52 -17.44
CA ASP A 114 21.46 -4.85 -18.85
C ASP A 114 20.52 -4.11 -19.81
N ARG A 115 19.67 -3.22 -19.28
CA ARG A 115 18.60 -2.52 -20.01
C ARG A 115 17.63 -3.45 -20.76
N SER A 116 17.51 -4.70 -20.33
CA SER A 116 16.47 -5.60 -20.77
C SER A 116 15.15 -5.28 -20.08
N VAL A 117 14.09 -6.03 -20.39
CA VAL A 117 12.80 -5.82 -19.71
C VAL A 117 12.84 -6.15 -18.23
N ASN A 118 13.82 -6.96 -17.80
CA ASN A 118 13.99 -7.41 -16.42
C ASN A 118 14.76 -6.38 -15.57
N ASP A 119 15.50 -5.47 -16.21
CA ASP A 119 16.11 -4.28 -15.60
C ASP A 119 15.00 -3.26 -15.30
N ILE A 120 14.52 -3.27 -14.05
CA ILE A 120 13.33 -2.51 -13.66
C ILE A 120 13.67 -1.13 -13.11
N TYR A 121 14.79 -0.99 -12.38
CA TYR A 121 15.17 0.23 -11.69
C TYR A 121 16.61 0.65 -11.95
N ASP A 122 16.80 1.94 -12.25
CA ASP A 122 18.11 2.58 -12.28
C ASP A 122 18.61 2.84 -10.84
N GLY A 123 19.05 1.77 -10.17
CA GLY A 123 19.50 1.78 -8.77
C GLY A 123 18.39 1.48 -7.77
N THR A 124 18.42 2.11 -6.59
CA THR A 124 17.40 1.86 -5.56
C THR A 124 16.18 2.76 -5.78
N ALA A 125 15.06 2.13 -6.10
CA ALA A 125 13.74 2.74 -6.03
C ALA A 125 13.23 2.74 -4.59
N TRP A 126 12.41 3.73 -4.25
CA TRP A 126 11.82 3.83 -2.93
C TRP A 126 10.50 4.60 -2.93
N LEU A 127 9.69 4.28 -1.93
CA LEU A 127 8.56 5.07 -1.47
C LEU A 127 8.79 5.42 0.00
N GLN A 128 8.68 6.70 0.34
CA GLN A 128 8.69 7.18 1.70
C GLN A 128 7.29 7.67 2.06
N ALA A 129 6.89 7.46 3.31
CA ALA A 129 5.59 7.93 3.79
C ALA A 129 5.67 8.55 5.18
N LEU A 130 4.84 9.58 5.39
CA LEU A 130 4.53 10.16 6.69
C LEU A 130 3.03 10.05 6.93
N THR A 131 2.64 9.59 8.13
CA THR A 131 1.23 9.49 8.51
C THR A 131 0.95 10.25 9.80
N PHE A 132 -0.25 10.80 9.89
CA PHE A 132 -0.80 11.46 11.07
C PHE A 132 -2.25 11.06 11.22
N GLY A 133 -2.60 10.46 12.37
CA GLY A 133 -3.96 10.14 12.77
C GLY A 133 -4.32 10.94 14.02
N TYR A 134 -5.50 11.54 14.05
CA TYR A 134 -5.96 12.31 15.21
C TYR A 134 -7.45 12.11 15.44
N LYS A 135 -7.83 11.76 16.68
CA LYS A 135 -9.22 11.48 17.03
C LYS A 135 -9.81 12.62 17.85
N VAL A 136 -10.72 13.41 17.28
CA VAL A 136 -11.36 14.55 17.98
C VAL A 136 -12.63 14.10 18.68
N ALA A 137 -12.69 14.34 20.00
CA ALA A 137 -13.88 14.14 20.83
C ALA A 137 -14.49 12.73 20.71
N GLU A 138 -13.64 11.73 20.43
CA GLU A 138 -14.03 10.33 20.23
C GLU A 138 -15.02 10.06 19.08
N VAL A 139 -15.28 11.05 18.20
CA VAL A 139 -16.27 10.94 17.12
C VAL A 139 -15.76 11.34 15.75
N VAL A 140 -14.70 12.14 15.66
CA VAL A 140 -14.06 12.45 14.37
C VAL A 140 -12.71 11.77 14.31
N ASP A 141 -12.52 10.88 13.35
CA ASP A 141 -11.21 10.31 13.02
C ASP A 141 -10.64 11.07 11.82
N LEU A 142 -9.55 11.83 12.04
CA LEU A 142 -8.84 12.59 11.03
C LEU A 142 -7.57 11.87 10.61
N ARG A 143 -7.26 11.90 9.32
CA ARG A 143 -6.04 11.35 8.72
C ARG A 143 -5.39 12.39 7.80
N LEU A 144 -4.09 12.57 7.94
CA LEU A 144 -3.24 13.29 7.01
C LEU A 144 -2.03 12.40 6.70
N GLU A 145 -1.85 12.05 5.44
CA GLU A 145 -0.78 11.14 5.02
C GLU A 145 -0.11 11.71 3.78
N GLY A 146 1.20 11.52 3.65
CA GLY A 146 1.96 11.96 2.49
C GLY A 146 2.93 10.89 2.03
N THR A 147 3.09 10.77 0.73
CA THR A 147 4.06 9.87 0.09
C THR A 147 4.99 10.64 -0.83
N TRP A 148 6.19 10.09 -1.02
CA TRP A 148 7.13 10.54 -2.04
C TRP A 148 7.83 9.34 -2.65
N VAL A 149 7.91 9.32 -3.97
CA VAL A 149 8.46 8.20 -4.73
C VAL A 149 9.69 8.61 -5.55
N LYS A 150 10.64 7.69 -5.59
CA LYS A 150 11.70 7.63 -6.60
C LYS A 150 11.69 6.24 -7.22
N ALA A 151 11.53 6.16 -8.52
CA ALA A 151 11.47 4.91 -9.28
C ALA A 151 12.04 5.12 -10.68
N ASP A 152 13.26 5.67 -10.73
CA ASP A 152 14.02 5.76 -11.98
C ASP A 152 14.23 4.34 -12.55
N GLY A 153 14.17 4.18 -13.87
CA GLY A 153 14.30 2.91 -14.58
C GLY A 153 13.17 2.65 -15.57
N GLN A 154 13.13 1.44 -16.13
CA GLN A 154 12.12 1.02 -17.09
C GLN A 154 10.72 0.94 -16.49
N GLN A 155 10.62 0.54 -15.22
CA GLN A 155 9.32 0.35 -14.59
C GLN A 155 8.60 1.68 -14.40
N GLY A 156 9.30 2.72 -13.95
CA GLY A 156 8.75 4.08 -13.81
C GLY A 156 7.77 4.28 -12.65
N TYR A 157 7.60 3.28 -11.78
CA TYR A 157 6.76 3.37 -10.58
C TYR A 157 7.24 2.38 -9.50
N PHE A 158 6.91 2.65 -8.25
CA PHE A 158 7.32 1.83 -7.11
C PHE A 158 6.30 0.74 -6.76
N LEU A 159 6.75 -0.49 -6.50
CA LEU A 159 5.94 -1.56 -5.95
C LEU A 159 6.63 -2.23 -4.76
N GLN A 160 5.85 -2.56 -3.73
CA GLN A 160 6.24 -3.38 -2.58
C GLN A 160 6.34 -4.89 -2.90
N ARG A 161 6.60 -5.26 -4.16
CA ARG A 161 6.56 -6.66 -4.62
C ARG A 161 7.97 -7.13 -4.96
N MET A 162 8.30 -8.37 -4.61
CA MET A 162 9.60 -8.97 -4.98
C MET A 162 9.60 -9.53 -6.41
N THR A 163 8.45 -9.49 -7.07
CA THR A 163 8.29 -9.71 -8.50
C THR A 163 7.37 -8.64 -9.08
N PRO A 164 7.71 -8.02 -10.22
CA PRO A 164 6.99 -6.86 -10.76
C PRO A 164 5.70 -7.27 -11.49
N THR A 165 5.57 -8.55 -11.86
CA THR A 165 4.44 -9.03 -12.65
C THR A 165 3.14 -8.96 -11.84
N TYR A 166 2.07 -8.45 -12.44
CA TYR A 166 0.74 -8.41 -11.81
C TYR A 166 0.33 -9.80 -11.32
N ALA A 167 -0.27 -9.85 -10.13
CA ALA A 167 -0.70 -11.09 -9.45
C ALA A 167 0.43 -12.08 -9.08
N SER A 168 1.72 -11.77 -9.29
CA SER A 168 2.81 -12.73 -9.06
C SER A 168 3.37 -12.76 -7.63
N SER A 169 3.35 -11.65 -6.91
CA SER A 169 3.65 -11.58 -5.48
C SER A 169 3.03 -10.33 -4.86
N ASN A 170 3.03 -10.24 -3.54
CA ASN A 170 2.67 -9.02 -2.82
C ASN A 170 3.50 -8.82 -1.55
N GLY A 171 3.70 -7.59 -1.12
CA GLY A 171 4.41 -7.29 0.12
C GLY A 171 3.63 -6.32 0.98
N ARG A 172 4.25 -5.91 2.08
CA ARG A 172 3.69 -4.94 3.01
C ARG A 172 3.80 -3.54 2.42
N LEU A 173 2.67 -2.84 2.35
CA LEU A 173 2.57 -1.40 2.15
C LEU A 173 1.41 -0.92 3.03
N ASP A 174 1.72 -0.17 4.08
CA ASP A 174 0.70 0.29 5.03
C ASP A 174 -0.11 1.48 4.47
N ILE A 175 0.38 2.14 3.41
CA ILE A 175 -0.31 3.24 2.75
C ILE A 175 -1.36 2.69 1.78
N TRP A 176 -2.62 2.87 2.16
CA TRP A 176 -3.78 2.48 1.36
C TRP A 176 -4.89 3.51 1.54
N TRP A 177 -5.20 4.23 0.47
CA TRP A 177 -6.18 5.31 0.49
C TRP A 177 -7.55 4.91 -0.08
N ASP A 178 -7.64 3.76 -0.79
CA ASP A 178 -8.85 3.33 -1.54
C ASP A 178 -9.31 4.41 -2.55
N ASN A 179 -8.39 5.26 -2.99
CA ASN A 179 -8.60 6.42 -3.85
C ASN A 179 -8.31 6.11 -5.33
N ARG A 180 -8.54 4.84 -5.70
CA ARG A 180 -8.42 4.23 -7.03
C ARG A 180 -7.00 4.12 -7.62
N SER A 181 -6.13 5.12 -7.45
CA SER A 181 -4.71 5.08 -7.82
C SER A 181 -3.82 4.68 -6.64
N ASP A 182 -2.64 4.17 -6.97
CA ASP A 182 -1.57 3.87 -6.01
C ASP A 182 -0.68 5.10 -5.74
N PHE A 183 -0.77 6.16 -6.56
CA PHE A 183 0.03 7.40 -6.47
C PHE A 183 1.53 7.12 -6.27
N ASN A 184 2.06 6.26 -7.14
CA ASN A 184 3.38 5.64 -7.00
C ASN A 184 4.29 5.79 -8.22
N ALA A 185 4.02 6.74 -9.11
CA ALA A 185 4.88 7.01 -10.25
C ALA A 185 6.23 7.64 -9.83
N ASN A 186 7.23 7.54 -10.70
CA ASN A 186 8.54 8.11 -10.42
C ASN A 186 8.46 9.63 -10.13
N GLY A 187 9.08 10.08 -9.04
CA GLY A 187 9.11 11.50 -8.66
C GLY A 187 7.83 12.02 -8.00
N GLU A 188 6.77 11.23 -8.03
CA GLU A 188 5.44 11.60 -7.54
C GLU A 188 5.47 11.87 -6.04
N LYS A 189 4.85 12.98 -5.65
CA LYS A 189 4.53 13.30 -4.26
C LYS A 189 3.02 13.36 -4.16
N ALA A 190 2.46 12.74 -3.14
CA ALA A 190 1.03 12.74 -2.92
C ALA A 190 0.70 13.08 -1.47
N VAL A 191 -0.42 13.76 -1.27
CA VAL A 191 -0.97 14.08 0.04
C VAL A 191 -2.43 13.63 0.08
N PHE A 192 -2.75 12.86 1.10
CA PHE A 192 -4.10 12.40 1.44
C PHE A 192 -4.59 13.15 2.68
N PHE A 193 -5.81 13.66 2.62
CA PHE A 193 -6.57 14.12 3.77
C PHE A 193 -7.88 13.37 3.85
N GLY A 194 -8.25 12.88 5.03
CA GLY A 194 -9.50 12.16 5.24
C GLY A 194 -10.11 12.40 6.61
N ALA A 195 -11.44 12.35 6.66
CA ALA A 195 -12.20 12.44 7.90
C ALA A 195 -13.35 11.43 7.90
N MET A 196 -13.51 10.72 9.01
CA MET A 196 -14.69 9.90 9.31
C MET A 196 -15.37 10.42 10.56
N TYR A 197 -16.70 10.51 10.54
CA TYR A 197 -17.53 10.96 11.64
C TYR A 197 -18.49 9.87 12.11
N ASP A 198 -18.38 9.50 13.38
CA ASP A 198 -19.29 8.60 14.08
C ASP A 198 -20.57 9.35 14.47
N LEU A 199 -21.71 8.88 13.95
CA LEU A 199 -23.02 9.49 14.13
C LEU A 199 -23.71 9.08 15.45
N LYS A 200 -22.99 8.44 16.40
CA LYS A 200 -23.53 8.05 17.71
C LYS A 200 -24.20 9.20 18.47
N ASN A 201 -23.69 10.43 18.33
CA ASN A 201 -24.25 11.62 19.00
C ASN A 201 -25.56 12.13 18.36
N TRP A 202 -25.99 11.54 17.24
CA TRP A 202 -27.20 11.89 16.49
C TRP A 202 -28.29 10.81 16.59
N ASN A 203 -28.21 9.94 17.62
CA ASN A 203 -29.10 8.78 17.77
C ASN A 203 -29.05 7.81 16.58
N LEU A 204 -27.89 7.72 15.92
CA LEU A 204 -27.61 6.83 14.80
C LEU A 204 -26.41 5.91 15.15
N PRO A 205 -26.48 5.11 16.23
CA PRO A 205 -25.38 4.23 16.59
C PRO A 205 -25.07 3.23 15.46
N GLY A 206 -23.78 3.00 15.24
CA GLY A 206 -23.29 2.12 14.16
C GLY A 206 -23.17 2.80 12.80
N TRP A 207 -23.69 4.02 12.63
CA TRP A 207 -23.49 4.81 11.42
C TRP A 207 -22.22 5.65 11.51
N ALA A 208 -21.45 5.67 10.43
CA ALA A 208 -20.38 6.62 10.23
C ALA A 208 -20.36 7.10 8.77
N VAL A 209 -19.98 8.36 8.57
CA VAL A 209 -19.84 8.96 7.25
C VAL A 209 -18.51 9.66 7.13
N GLY A 210 -17.94 9.72 5.93
CA GLY A 210 -16.67 10.41 5.75
C GLY A 210 -16.39 10.79 4.32
N ALA A 211 -15.31 11.53 4.18
CA ALA A 211 -14.78 11.94 2.89
C ALA A 211 -13.25 11.97 2.95
N SER A 212 -12.63 11.75 1.80
CA SER A 212 -11.20 11.94 1.61
C SER A 212 -10.90 12.70 0.32
N TYR A 213 -9.70 13.25 0.25
CA TYR A 213 -9.13 13.86 -0.93
C TYR A 213 -7.65 13.49 -1.05
N VAL A 214 -7.21 13.17 -2.25
CA VAL A 214 -5.80 13.00 -2.61
C VAL A 214 -5.45 14.01 -3.69
N TYR A 215 -4.29 14.65 -3.53
CA TYR A 215 -3.64 15.40 -4.59
C TYR A 215 -2.19 14.94 -4.72
N ALA A 216 -1.77 14.68 -5.94
CA ALA A 216 -0.44 14.23 -6.26
C ALA A 216 0.14 14.99 -7.47
N TRP A 217 1.45 15.21 -7.43
CA TRP A 217 2.15 16.03 -8.41
C TRP A 217 3.56 15.50 -8.67
N ASP A 218 4.20 16.01 -9.73
CA ASP A 218 5.53 15.61 -10.20
C ASP A 218 5.62 14.13 -10.62
N ALA A 219 4.50 13.46 -10.92
CA ALA A 219 4.53 12.13 -11.49
C ALA A 219 5.25 12.18 -12.84
N LYS A 220 6.36 11.45 -12.96
CA LYS A 220 7.17 11.32 -14.18
C LYS A 220 7.03 9.92 -14.75
N PRO A 221 7.18 9.76 -16.07
CA PRO A 221 7.20 8.45 -16.68
C PRO A 221 8.51 7.72 -16.36
N ALA A 222 8.59 6.47 -16.78
CA ALA A 222 9.84 5.71 -16.84
C ALA A 222 10.99 6.53 -17.48
N THR A 223 12.18 6.47 -16.88
CA THR A 223 13.34 7.24 -17.36
C THR A 223 13.85 6.76 -18.72
N TRP A 224 13.53 5.51 -19.06
CA TRP A 224 13.73 4.90 -20.36
C TRP A 224 12.69 3.80 -20.59
N GLN A 225 12.46 3.42 -21.85
CA GLN A 225 11.59 2.29 -22.22
C GLN A 225 12.22 1.50 -23.36
N SER A 226 12.17 0.16 -23.28
CA SER A 226 12.59 -0.70 -24.38
C SER A 226 11.73 -0.53 -25.65
N ASN A 227 10.45 -0.16 -25.50
CA ASN A 227 9.52 0.04 -26.60
C ASN A 227 8.55 1.20 -26.27
N PRO A 228 8.98 2.47 -26.45
CA PRO A 228 8.15 3.62 -26.13
C PRO A 228 6.98 3.75 -27.10
N ASP A 229 5.82 4.15 -26.58
CA ASP A 229 4.65 4.49 -27.40
C ASP A 229 4.72 5.95 -27.90
N ALA A 230 3.72 6.34 -28.68
CA ALA A 230 3.64 7.69 -29.26
C ALA A 230 3.42 8.81 -28.23
N TYR A 231 3.07 8.48 -26.99
CA TYR A 231 2.79 9.43 -25.91
C TYR A 231 3.99 9.65 -24.99
N TYR A 232 5.06 8.84 -25.14
CA TYR A 232 6.23 8.89 -24.28
C TYR A 232 7.02 10.20 -24.45
N ASP A 233 7.09 10.95 -23.36
CA ASP A 233 7.98 12.11 -23.20
C ASP A 233 8.57 12.08 -21.80
N LYS A 234 9.87 11.73 -21.71
CA LYS A 234 10.60 11.60 -20.45
C LYS A 234 10.61 12.86 -19.56
N ASN A 235 10.31 14.03 -20.13
CA ASN A 235 10.29 15.30 -19.39
C ASN A 235 8.87 15.73 -18.99
N ARG A 236 7.85 15.02 -19.47
CA ARG A 236 6.46 15.32 -19.13
C ARG A 236 6.20 14.90 -17.69
N THR A 237 5.51 15.76 -16.95
CA THR A 237 4.95 15.44 -15.65
C THR A 237 3.43 15.44 -15.73
N ILE A 238 2.79 14.65 -14.88
CA ILE A 238 1.34 14.68 -14.67
C ILE A 238 1.02 14.90 -13.19
N GLU A 239 -0.22 15.30 -12.95
CA GLU A 239 -0.82 15.46 -11.63
C GLU A 239 -1.96 14.45 -11.51
N GLU A 240 -2.23 13.96 -10.32
CA GLU A 240 -3.38 13.10 -10.05
C GLU A 240 -4.20 13.68 -8.91
N SER A 241 -5.51 13.55 -8.99
CA SER A 241 -6.38 13.90 -7.88
C SER A 241 -7.53 12.92 -7.74
N SER A 242 -8.01 12.74 -6.52
CA SER A 242 -9.24 11.98 -6.29
C SER A 242 -9.95 12.46 -5.04
N TYR A 243 -11.26 12.22 -4.98
CA TYR A 243 -12.01 12.32 -3.74
C TYR A 243 -12.85 11.07 -3.54
N SER A 244 -13.05 10.70 -2.28
CA SER A 244 -13.92 9.60 -1.91
C SER A 244 -14.98 10.03 -0.91
N LEU A 245 -16.12 9.35 -0.95
CA LEU A 245 -17.22 9.48 0.01
C LEU A 245 -17.55 8.10 0.57
N ASP A 246 -17.62 8.01 1.90
CA ASP A 246 -17.90 6.77 2.60
C ASP A 246 -19.16 6.90 3.45
N ALA A 247 -20.00 5.88 3.40
CA ALA A 247 -21.09 5.67 4.36
C ALA A 247 -21.02 4.23 4.87
N VAL A 248 -20.93 4.09 6.19
CA VAL A 248 -20.80 2.80 6.86
C VAL A 248 -21.95 2.64 7.86
N TYR A 249 -22.56 1.46 7.88
CA TYR A 249 -23.49 1.06 8.92
C TYR A 249 -23.11 -0.32 9.46
N THR A 250 -22.89 -0.42 10.76
CA THR A 250 -22.74 -1.69 11.46
C THR A 250 -24.02 -2.01 12.23
N LEU A 251 -24.60 -3.19 12.01
CA LEU A 251 -25.83 -3.60 12.68
C LEU A 251 -25.57 -3.81 14.18
N GLN A 252 -26.31 -3.10 15.03
CA GLN A 252 -26.03 -3.03 16.47
C GLN A 252 -26.59 -4.20 17.27
N GLU A 253 -27.68 -4.83 16.80
CA GLU A 253 -28.45 -5.83 17.54
C GLU A 253 -29.03 -6.94 16.65
N GLY A 254 -29.60 -7.97 17.26
CA GLY A 254 -30.25 -9.08 16.57
C GLY A 254 -29.28 -10.16 16.05
N ARG A 255 -29.81 -11.10 15.26
CA ARG A 255 -29.08 -12.30 14.78
C ARG A 255 -27.93 -11.99 13.82
N ALA A 256 -27.95 -10.82 13.21
CA ALA A 256 -26.91 -10.36 12.28
C ALA A 256 -26.05 -9.24 12.88
N LYS A 257 -26.09 -9.04 14.22
CA LYS A 257 -25.27 -8.05 14.93
C LYS A 257 -23.81 -8.15 14.48
N GLY A 258 -23.19 -6.99 14.22
CA GLY A 258 -21.83 -6.90 13.70
C GLY A 258 -21.73 -6.96 12.17
N THR A 259 -22.82 -7.22 11.45
CA THR A 259 -22.83 -7.09 9.99
C THR A 259 -22.59 -5.65 9.58
N MET A 260 -21.57 -5.43 8.76
CA MET A 260 -21.21 -4.13 8.21
C MET A 260 -21.72 -3.98 6.78
N PHE A 261 -22.30 -2.83 6.49
CA PHE A 261 -22.64 -2.34 5.16
C PHE A 261 -21.78 -1.10 4.91
N LYS A 262 -20.99 -1.11 3.84
CA LYS A 262 -20.17 0.03 3.42
C LYS A 262 -20.52 0.39 1.99
N LEU A 263 -20.90 1.65 1.78
CA LEU A 263 -20.93 2.28 0.47
C LEU A 263 -19.70 3.19 0.37
N HIS A 264 -18.93 3.00 -0.69
CA HIS A 264 -17.75 3.78 -0.98
C HIS A 264 -17.84 4.26 -2.43
N PHE A 265 -17.71 5.56 -2.63
CA PHE A 265 -17.63 6.20 -3.94
C PHE A 265 -16.27 6.87 -4.08
N THR A 266 -15.67 6.79 -5.26
CA THR A 266 -14.44 7.51 -5.60
C THR A 266 -14.53 8.09 -7.01
N GLU A 267 -14.13 9.36 -7.15
CA GLU A 267 -13.82 9.99 -8.44
C GLU A 267 -12.30 10.17 -8.51
N TYR A 268 -11.68 9.73 -9.60
CA TYR A 268 -10.25 9.85 -9.85
C TYR A 268 -10.00 10.53 -11.21
N ASP A 269 -9.01 11.42 -11.26
CA ASP A 269 -8.62 12.23 -12.41
C ASP A 269 -7.08 12.28 -12.49
N ASN A 270 -6.50 11.96 -13.65
CA ASN A 270 -5.04 12.00 -13.88
C ASN A 270 -4.56 13.25 -14.64
N HIS A 271 -5.46 14.20 -14.88
CA HIS A 271 -5.25 15.50 -15.52
C HIS A 271 -4.55 15.42 -16.89
N SER A 272 -4.69 14.30 -17.60
CA SER A 272 -3.99 14.03 -18.84
C SER A 272 -4.84 13.27 -19.86
N ASN A 273 -4.51 13.42 -21.15
CA ASN A 273 -5.10 12.63 -22.23
C ASN A 273 -4.25 11.40 -22.60
N ILE A 274 -3.36 10.94 -21.71
CA ILE A 274 -2.50 9.77 -21.98
C ILE A 274 -3.33 8.51 -21.71
N PRO A 275 -3.48 7.59 -22.67
CA PRO A 275 -4.22 6.34 -22.44
C PRO A 275 -3.69 5.59 -21.22
N SER A 276 -4.56 4.81 -20.55
CA SER A 276 -4.16 4.04 -19.37
C SER A 276 -2.91 3.21 -19.64
N TRP A 277 -1.95 3.27 -18.71
CA TRP A 277 -0.67 2.58 -18.76
C TRP A 277 0.27 3.03 -19.91
N GLY A 278 -0.07 4.12 -20.60
CA GLY A 278 0.69 4.67 -21.73
C GLY A 278 1.69 5.77 -21.33
N GLY A 279 2.48 6.24 -22.30
CA GLY A 279 3.39 7.38 -22.14
C GLY A 279 4.52 7.17 -21.14
N GLY A 280 4.81 5.92 -20.78
CA GLY A 280 5.79 5.55 -19.75
C GLY A 280 5.25 5.57 -18.32
N TYR A 281 3.95 5.80 -18.12
CA TYR A 281 3.30 5.73 -16.82
C TYR A 281 2.71 4.34 -16.59
N GLY A 282 3.57 3.36 -16.30
CA GLY A 282 3.19 1.95 -16.24
C GLY A 282 2.20 1.56 -15.12
N ASN A 283 1.89 2.47 -14.20
CA ASN A 283 0.90 2.26 -13.13
C ASN A 283 -0.13 3.41 -12.96
N ILE A 284 -0.31 4.25 -13.99
CA ILE A 284 -1.34 5.30 -14.00
C ILE A 284 -2.37 4.97 -15.08
N PHE A 285 -3.66 5.09 -14.75
CA PHE A 285 -4.77 4.83 -15.65
C PHE A 285 -5.59 6.11 -15.87
N GLN A 286 -6.46 6.12 -16.88
CA GLN A 286 -7.35 7.23 -17.19
C GLN A 286 -8.42 7.43 -16.12
N ASP A 287 -9.05 8.62 -16.14
CA ASP A 287 -10.08 9.04 -15.20
C ASP A 287 -11.16 7.96 -14.98
N GLU A 288 -11.56 7.77 -13.73
CA GLU A 288 -12.48 6.70 -13.36
C GLU A 288 -13.42 7.11 -12.24
N ARG A 289 -14.66 6.62 -12.34
CA ARG A 289 -15.64 6.63 -11.26
C ARG A 289 -15.83 5.21 -10.75
N ASP A 290 -15.63 5.01 -9.45
CA ASP A 290 -15.79 3.71 -8.81
C ASP A 290 -16.85 3.78 -7.70
N VAL A 291 -17.71 2.77 -7.65
CA VAL A 291 -18.72 2.59 -6.60
C VAL A 291 -18.62 1.17 -6.08
N LYS A 292 -18.28 1.04 -4.79
CA LYS A 292 -18.21 -0.23 -4.08
C LYS A 292 -19.31 -0.30 -3.04
N PHE A 293 -20.15 -1.33 -3.12
CA PHE A 293 -21.04 -1.72 -2.03
C PHE A 293 -20.55 -3.03 -1.41
N ILE A 294 -20.15 -2.98 -0.15
CA ILE A 294 -19.49 -4.07 0.57
C ILE A 294 -20.37 -4.47 1.74
N VAL A 295 -20.63 -5.78 1.86
CA VAL A 295 -21.34 -6.37 3.00
C VAL A 295 -20.43 -7.39 3.66
N ILE A 296 -20.16 -7.21 4.95
CA ILE A 296 -19.33 -8.11 5.76
C ILE A 296 -20.16 -8.62 6.93
N ALA A 297 -20.51 -9.90 6.93
CA ALA A 297 -21.24 -10.55 8.01
C ALA A 297 -20.32 -11.50 8.78
N PRO A 298 -19.68 -11.05 9.88
CA PRO A 298 -18.84 -11.93 10.67
C PRO A 298 -19.70 -12.95 11.42
N PHE A 299 -19.22 -14.19 11.50
CA PHE A 299 -19.82 -15.24 12.31
C PHE A 299 -18.72 -16.09 12.94
N THR A 300 -19.03 -16.66 14.09
CA THR A 300 -18.12 -17.54 14.82
C THR A 300 -18.77 -18.91 14.92
N ILE A 301 -18.02 -19.97 14.57
CA ILE A 301 -18.52 -21.35 14.65
C ILE A 301 -18.20 -21.97 16.04
N PHE A 302 -17.21 -21.45 16.78
CA PHE A 302 -16.79 -21.95 18.10
C PHE A 302 -16.30 -20.83 19.02
#